data_AF-A0A968N7L2-F1
#
_entry.id   AF-A0A968N7L2-F1
#
_cell.length_a   1.000
_cell.length_b   1.000
_cell.length_c   1.000
_cell.angle_alpha   90.00
_cell.angle_beta   90.00
_cell.angle_gamma   90.00
#
_symmetry.space_group_name_H-M   'P 1'
#
loop_
_entity.id
_entity.type
_entity.pdbx_description
1 polymer ?
#
loop_
_entity_poly.entity_id
_entity_poly.type
_entity_poly.pdbx_seq_one_letter_code
_entity_poly.pdbx_strand_id
1 'polypeptide(L)' 'ALFLGVWVGSRDNREGGWLRWWDESGNLLLWSVEAAAQERQRAEQECQRAERLAAQLRAAGIEPDDA' A
#
# COMPACT_ATOMS: atom_id res chain seq x y z
N ALA A 1 -8.28 4.70 12.75
CA ALA A 1 -7.59 5.54 13.76
C ALA A 1 -6.13 5.14 13.83
N LEU A 2 -5.23 6.12 13.91
CA LEU A 2 -3.79 5.84 14.08
C LEU A 2 -3.41 6.04 15.54
N PHE A 3 -2.54 5.18 16.05
CA PHE A 3 -2.05 5.30 17.42
C PHE A 3 -0.53 5.42 17.47
N LEU A 4 -0.06 6.13 18.49
CA LEU A 4 1.35 6.43 18.68
C LEU A 4 1.92 5.50 19.74
N GLY A 5 2.88 4.66 19.35
CA GLY A 5 3.55 3.70 20.22
C GLY A 5 5.05 3.93 20.29
N VAL A 6 5.67 3.50 21.39
CA VAL A 6 7.12 3.54 21.56
C VAL A 6 7.73 2.28 20.95
N TRP A 7 8.60 2.47 19.97
CA TRP A 7 9.46 1.43 19.39
C TRP A 7 10.88 1.57 19.94
N VAL A 8 11.39 0.52 20.56
CA VAL A 8 12.76 0.50 21.10
C VAL A 8 13.72 0.10 20.00
N GLY A 9 14.70 0.96 19.71
CA GLY A 9 15.77 0.65 18.77
C GLY A 9 16.71 1.82 18.53
N SER A 10 17.57 1.68 17.54
CA SER A 10 18.66 2.62 17.27
C SER A 10 18.30 3.50 16.07
N ARG A 11 18.19 4.82 16.28
CA ARG A 11 17.95 5.81 15.21
C ARG A 11 18.83 7.02 15.46
N ASP A 12 19.45 7.53 14.39
CA ASP A 12 20.30 8.73 14.45
C ASP A 12 21.41 8.64 15.51
N ASN A 13 22.11 7.49 15.53
CA ASN A 13 23.18 7.16 16.48
C ASN A 13 22.79 7.24 17.97
N ARG A 14 21.48 7.20 18.27
CA ARG A 14 20.93 7.15 19.63
C ARG A 14 20.07 5.90 19.77
N GLU A 15 20.39 5.10 20.78
CA GLU A 15 19.58 3.95 21.16
C GLU A 15 18.55 4.39 22.19
N GLY A 16 17.28 4.07 21.96
CA GLY A 16 16.23 4.48 22.86
C GLY A 16 14.82 4.15 22.38
N GLY A 17 13.84 4.61 23.15
CA GLY A 17 12.42 4.53 22.78
C GLY A 17 12.08 5.65 21.80
N TRP A 18 11.79 5.28 20.56
CA TRP A 18 11.37 6.20 19.51
C TRP A 18 9.87 6.14 19.31
N LEU A 19 9.24 7.28 19.12
CA LEU A 19 7.83 7.34 18.77
C LEU A 19 7.62 6.87 17.32
N ARG A 20 6.71 5.90 17.14
CA ARG A 20 6.26 5.39 15.84
C ARG A 20 4.74 5.31 15.80
N TRP A 21 4.20 5.44 14.59
CA TRP A 21 2.78 5.28 14.33
C TRP A 21 2.44 3.83 14.02
N TRP A 22 1.30 3.38 14.54
CA TRP A 22 0.75 2.04 14.43
C TRP A 22 -0.67 2.14 13.88
N ASP A 23 -1.06 1.15 13.08
CA ASP A 23 -2.42 1.01 12.56
C ASP A 23 -3.34 0.26 13.51
N GLU A 24 -4.66 0.30 13.28
CA GLU A 24 -5.69 -0.41 14.07
C GLU A 24 -5.48 -1.92 14.24
N SER A 25 -4.64 -2.51 13.39
CA SER A 25 -4.31 -3.94 13.41
C SER A 25 -3.06 -4.25 14.24
N GLY A 26 -2.43 -3.24 14.84
CA GLY A 26 -1.20 -3.40 15.61
C GLY A 26 0.04 -3.60 14.74
N ASN A 27 -0.03 -3.24 13.45
CA ASN A 27 1.14 -3.27 12.59
C ASN A 27 1.90 -1.95 12.68
N LEU A 28 3.21 -2.07 12.83
CA LEU A 28 4.13 -0.96 12.80
C LEU A 28 4.20 -0.43 11.36
N LEU A 29 3.88 0.85 11.16
CA LEU A 29 4.07 1.49 9.85
C LEU A 29 5.59 1.55 9.56
N LEU A 30 6.06 0.61 8.74
CA LEU A 30 7.37 0.67 8.10
C LEU A 30 7.43 1.94 7.23
N TRP A 31 8.61 2.53 7.11
CA TRP A 31 8.80 3.86 6.52
C TRP A 31 8.01 4.02 5.21
N SER A 32 7.24 5.11 5.16
CA SER A 32 6.18 5.41 4.19
C SER A 32 6.59 5.36 2.72
N VAL A 33 7.87 5.24 2.40
CA VAL A 33 8.38 5.18 1.02
C VAL A 33 8.38 3.77 0.43
N GLU A 34 8.58 2.72 1.24
CA GLU A 34 8.57 1.33 0.74
C GLU A 34 7.15 0.76 0.69
N ALA A 35 6.33 1.03 1.71
CA ALA A 35 4.93 0.60 1.74
C ALA A 35 4.08 1.31 0.67
N ALA A 36 4.29 2.62 0.45
CA ALA A 36 3.58 3.34 -0.61
C ALA A 36 4.01 2.89 -2.02
N ALA A 37 5.27 2.51 -2.21
CA ALA A 37 5.74 1.95 -3.48
C ALA A 37 5.12 0.57 -3.74
N GLN A 38 5.06 -0.28 -2.73
CA GLN A 38 4.45 -1.61 -2.87
C GLN A 38 2.93 -1.53 -3.08
N GLU A 39 2.24 -0.62 -2.40
CA GLU A 39 0.79 -0.40 -2.59
C GLU A 39 0.49 0.21 -3.97
N ARG A 40 1.28 1.19 -4.42
CA ARG A 40 1.19 1.69 -5.81
C ARG A 40 1.40 0.58 -6.83
N GLN A 41 2.39 -0.28 -6.62
CA GLN A 41 2.67 -1.35 -7.57
C GLN A 41 1.59 -2.42 -7.61
N ARG A 42 0.91 -2.70 -6.48
CA ARG A 42 -0.27 -3.57 -6.45
C ARG A 42 -1.46 -2.91 -7.15
N ALA A 43 -1.71 -1.63 -6.90
CA ALA A 43 -2.77 -0.88 -7.57
C ALA A 43 -2.55 -0.82 -9.09
N GLU A 44 -1.31 -0.60 -9.54
CA GLU A 44 -0.96 -0.60 -10.98
C GLU A 44 -1.14 -1.98 -11.63
N GLN A 45 -0.79 -3.07 -10.94
CA GLN A 45 -1.01 -4.42 -11.47
C GLN A 45 -2.48 -4.76 -11.63
N GLU A 46 -3.31 -4.40 -10.66
CA GLU A 46 -4.75 -4.61 -10.74
C GLU A 46 -5.39 -3.73 -11.84
N CYS A 47 -4.93 -2.48 -11.98
CA CYS A 47 -5.38 -1.60 -13.06
C CYS A 47 -5.01 -2.17 -14.45
N GLN A 48 -3.78 -2.67 -14.64
CA GLN A 48 -3.37 -3.31 -15.89
C GLN A 48 -4.15 -4.60 -16.19
N ARG A 49 -4.52 -5.38 -15.16
CA ARG A 49 -5.36 -6.56 -15.33
C ARG A 49 -6.77 -6.19 -15.75
N ALA A 50 -7.35 -5.18 -15.11
CA ALA A 50 -8.65 -4.64 -15.48
C ALA A 50 -8.64 -4.10 -16.92
N GLU A 51 -7.62 -3.33 -17.32
CA GLU A 51 -7.47 -2.83 -18.69
C GLU A 51 -7.32 -3.97 -19.71
N ARG A 52 -6.51 -4.99 -19.44
CA ARG A 52 -6.38 -6.16 -20.33
C ARG A 52 -7.67 -6.94 -20.47
N LEU A 53 -8.43 -7.06 -19.39
CA LEU A 53 -9.71 -7.75 -19.42
C LEU A 53 -10.74 -6.92 -20.19
N ALA A 54 -10.81 -5.61 -19.94
CA ALA A 54 -11.65 -4.68 -20.69
C ALA A 54 -11.30 -4.67 -22.18
N ALA A 55 -10.01 -4.69 -22.54
CA ALA A 55 -9.56 -4.78 -23.93
C ALA A 55 -9.97 -6.10 -24.61
N GLN A 56 -9.89 -7.23 -23.88
CA GLN A 56 -10.35 -8.53 -24.39
C GLN A 56 -11.87 -8.57 -24.55
N LEU A 57 -12.64 -8.00 -23.61
CA LEU A 57 -14.10 -7.90 -23.70
C LEU A 57 -14.51 -7.05 -24.90
N ARG A 58 -13.88 -5.89 -25.10
CA ARG A 58 -14.09 -5.03 -26.29
C ARG A 58 -13.74 -5.75 -27.59
N ALA A 59 -12.63 -6.50 -27.63
CA ALA A 59 -12.25 -7.30 -28.80
C ALA A 59 -13.24 -8.44 -29.08
N ALA A 60 -13.90 -8.96 -28.04
CA ALA A 60 -14.99 -9.92 -28.15
C ALA A 60 -16.36 -9.28 -28.48
N GLY A 61 -16.42 -7.95 -28.65
CA GLY A 61 -17.66 -7.22 -28.97
C GLY A 61 -18.59 -6.98 -27.79
N ILE A 62 -18.10 -7.15 -26.56
CA ILE A 62 -18.82 -6.90 -25.31
C ILE A 62 -18.33 -5.56 -24.76
N GLU A 63 -19.20 -4.54 -24.72
CA GLU A 63 -18.89 -3.30 -24.00
C GLU A 63 -18.87 -3.58 -22.50
N PRO A 64 -17.71 -3.45 -21.81
CA PRO A 64 -17.69 -3.50 -20.35
C PRO A 64 -18.40 -2.25 -19.82
N ASP A 65 -19.41 -2.45 -18.97
CA ASP A 65 -20.13 -1.37 -18.29
C ASP A 65 -19.15 -0.69 -17.31
N ASP A 66 -18.83 0.58 -17.56
CA ASP A 66 -17.95 1.39 -16.71
C ASP A 66 -18.71 1.71 -15.40
N ALA A 67 -18.42 0.96 -14.33
CA ALA A 67 -18.95 1.17 -12.98
C ALA A 67 -17.89 1.79 -12.04
#